data_AF-A0AAN5K8S0-F1
#
_entry.id   AF-A0AAN5K8S0-F1
#
_cell.length_a   1.000
_cell.length_b   1.000
_cell.length_c   1.000
_cell.angle_alpha   90.00
_cell.angle_beta   90.00
_cell.angle_gamma   90.00
#
_symmetry.space_group_name_H-M   'P 1'
#
loop_
_entity.id
_entity.type
_entity.pdbx_description
1 polymer ?
#
loop_
_entity_poly.entity_id
_entity_poly.type
_entity_poly.pdbx_seq_one_letter_code
_entity_poly.pdbx_strand_id
1 'polypeptide(L)' 'MKKSVDFIGVGTGPFNLSIAALSHQIEELDCLFFDEHPHFSWHPGMLVPDCHMQTVFLKDLVSAV' A
#
# COMPACT_ATOMS: atom_id res chain seq x y z
N MET A 1 -3.25 -16.58 -22.67
CA MET A 1 -2.93 -15.23 -23.18
C MET A 1 -2.37 -14.43 -21.99
N LYS A 2 -1.19 -13.82 -22.09
CA LYS A 2 -0.66 -12.99 -20.99
C LYS A 2 -1.40 -11.65 -21.01
N LYS A 3 -2.07 -11.29 -19.91
CA LYS A 3 -2.70 -9.97 -19.73
C LYS A 3 -1.58 -8.96 -19.45
N SER A 4 -1.54 -7.86 -20.19
CA SER A 4 -0.66 -6.73 -19.90
C SER A 4 -1.34 -5.79 -18.91
N VAL A 5 -0.57 -5.15 -18.05
CA VAL A 5 -1.02 -4.14 -17.09
C VAL A 5 -0.15 -2.89 -17.26
N ASP A 6 -0.65 -1.73 -16.86
CA ASP A 6 0.07 -0.45 -17.00
C ASP A 6 1.30 -0.41 -16.09
N PHE A 7 1.18 -0.95 -14.87
CA PHE A 7 2.32 -1.16 -14.00
C PHE A 7 2.10 -2.30 -13.00
N ILE A 8 3.20 -2.72 -12.38
CA ILE A 8 3.23 -3.71 -11.31
C ILE A 8 3.97 -3.12 -10.10
N GLY A 9 3.35 -3.20 -8.93
CA GLY A 9 4.00 -2.94 -7.64
C GLY A 9 4.55 -4.23 -7.02
N VAL A 10 5.80 -4.17 -6.56
CA VAL A 10 6.43 -5.26 -5.77
C VAL A 10 6.48 -4.84 -4.31
N GLY A 11 5.87 -5.64 -3.45
CA GLY A 11 5.54 -5.32 -2.07
C GLY A 11 4.19 -4.60 -1.93
N THR A 12 3.53 -4.79 -0.79
CA THR A 12 2.24 -4.16 -0.43
C THR A 12 2.35 -3.32 0.83
N GLY A 13 3.53 -2.75 1.10
CA GLY A 13 3.74 -1.80 2.20
C GLY A 13 3.00 -0.46 2.00
N PRO A 14 3.08 0.46 2.98
CA PRO A 14 2.32 1.72 2.98
C PRO A 14 2.41 2.54 1.69
N PHE A 15 3.58 2.59 1.04
CA PHE A 15 3.78 3.31 -0.22
C PHE A 15 2.95 2.72 -1.36
N ASN A 16 3.05 1.41 -1.61
CA ASN A 16 2.27 0.77 -2.67
C ASN A 16 0.79 0.69 -2.32
N LEU A 17 0.43 0.64 -1.03
CA LEU A 17 -0.96 0.73 -0.58
C LEU A 17 -1.56 2.12 -0.88
N SER A 18 -0.79 3.20 -0.70
CA SER A 18 -1.18 4.56 -1.12
C SER A 18 -1.43 4.63 -2.62
N ILE A 19 -0.49 4.13 -3.43
CA ILE A 19 -0.63 4.09 -4.89
C ILE A 19 -1.85 3.28 -5.29
N ALA A 20 -2.08 2.10 -4.70
CA ALA A 20 -3.24 1.26 -4.98
C ALA A 20 -4.55 1.99 -4.65
N ALA A 21 -4.63 2.68 -3.51
CA ALA A 21 -5.81 3.43 -3.11
C ALA A 21 -6.13 4.59 -4.06
N LEU A 22 -5.11 5.35 -4.48
CA LEU A 22 -5.27 6.44 -5.45
C LEU A 22 -5.62 5.92 -6.85
N SER A 23 -4.96 4.83 -7.27
CA SER A 23 -5.18 4.18 -8.57
C SER A 23 -6.58 3.59 -8.70
N HIS A 24 -7.18 3.14 -7.59
CA HIS A 24 -8.55 2.59 -7.58
C HIS A 24 -9.62 3.59 -8.07
N GLN A 25 -9.34 4.89 -8.03
CA GLN A 25 -10.26 5.92 -8.51
C GLN A 25 -10.16 6.20 -10.03
N ILE A 26 -9.26 5.52 -10.73
CA ILE A 26 -8.99 5.72 -12.17
C ILE A 26 -9.40 4.43 -12.90
N GLU A 27 -10.55 4.43 -13.56
CA GLU A 27 -11.13 3.24 -14.19
C GLU A 27 -10.26 2.66 -15.32
N GLU A 28 -9.51 3.51 -16.01
CA GLU A 28 -8.68 3.13 -17.17
C GLU A 28 -7.35 2.50 -16.78
N LEU A 29 -6.99 2.52 -15.50
CA LEU A 29 -5.66 2.10 -15.03
C LEU A 29 -5.69 0.67 -14.50
N ASP A 30 -5.04 -0.24 -15.21
CA ASP A 30 -4.91 -1.65 -14.85
C ASP A 30 -3.57 -1.88 -14.16
N CYS A 31 -3.60 -2.15 -12.86
CA CYS A 31 -2.39 -2.36 -12.06
C CYS A 31 -2.50 -3.63 -11.19
N LEU A 32 -1.34 -4.22 -10.90
CA LEU A 32 -1.23 -5.37 -10.01
C LEU A 32 -0.18 -5.12 -8.93
N PHE A 33 -0.43 -5.65 -7.73
CA PHE A 33 0.50 -5.58 -6.61
C PHE A 33 0.74 -6.98 -6.08
N PHE A 34 2.00 -7.32 -5.83
CA PHE A 34 2.40 -8.63 -5.33
C PHE A 34 3.22 -8.47 -4.06
N ASP A 35 2.92 -9.26 -3.04
CA ASP A 35 3.72 -9.40 -1.83
C ASP A 35 4.10 -10.86 -1.63
N GLU A 36 5.25 -11.11 -1.01
CA GLU A 36 5.63 -12.46 -0.61
C GLU A 36 4.83 -12.93 0.61
N HIS A 37 4.33 -12.00 1.43
CA HIS A 37 3.55 -12.31 2.62
C HIS A 37 2.09 -12.62 2.26
N PRO A 38 1.48 -13.65 2.88
CA PRO A 38 0.09 -14.02 2.59
C PRO A 38 -0.94 -13.00 3.10
N HIS A 39 -0.54 -12.14 4.03
CA HIS A 39 -1.37 -11.13 4.67
C HIS A 39 -0.59 -9.84 4.86
N PHE A 40 -1.26 -8.70 4.73
CA PHE A 40 -0.66 -7.41 5.05
C PHE A 40 -0.38 -7.32 6.55
N SER A 41 0.86 -6.95 6.89
CA SER A 41 1.25 -6.61 8.25
C SER A 41 2.38 -5.59 8.23
N TRP A 42 2.17 -4.42 8.85
CA TRP A 42 3.17 -3.37 8.87
C TRP A 42 4.04 -3.48 10.12
N HIS A 43 5.29 -3.90 9.93
CA HIS A 43 6.28 -4.13 10.99
C HIS A 43 5.75 -4.95 12.19
N PRO A 44 5.23 -6.17 12.00
CA PRO A 44 4.63 -6.98 13.07
C PRO A 44 5.57 -7.21 14.27
N GLY A 45 6.87 -7.37 14.02
CA GLY A 45 7.87 -7.55 15.07
C GLY A 45 8.18 -6.30 15.90
N MET A 46 7.62 -5.13 15.55
CA MET A 46 7.82 -3.87 16.25
C MET A 46 6.54 -3.33 16.90
N LEU A 47 5.45 -4.10 16.89
CA LEU A 47 4.20 -3.76 17.58
C LEU A 47 4.32 -4.08 19.08
N VAL A 48 5.19 -3.34 19.77
CA VAL A 48 5.43 -3.48 21.21
C VAL A 48 4.34 -2.76 22.03
N PRO A 49 4.11 -3.15 23.30
CA PRO A 49 3.26 -2.38 24.20
C PRO A 49 3.70 -0.90 24.23
N ASP A 50 2.71 0.00 24.24
CA ASP A 50 2.89 1.45 24.29
C ASP A 50 3.57 2.11 23.07
N CYS A 51 3.73 1.39 21.94
CA CYS A 51 4.16 2.04 20.71
C CYS A 51 3.07 2.97 20.17
N HIS A 52 3.48 4.15 19.70
CA HIS A 52 2.60 5.14 19.09
C HIS A 52 3.13 5.58 17.72
N MET A 53 2.24 6.00 16.83
CA MET A 53 2.62 6.65 15.58
C MET A 53 3.43 7.92 15.89
N GLN A 54 4.60 8.07 15.27
CA GLN A 54 5.45 9.26 15.40
C GLN A 54 5.07 10.39 14.43
N THR A 55 3.95 10.23 13.73
CA THR A 55 3.38 11.17 12.77
C THR A 55 1.92 11.47 13.11
N VAL A 56 1.38 12.56 12.59
CA VAL A 56 -0.03 12.93 12.77
C VAL A 56 -0.93 12.12 11.86
N PHE A 57 -2.17 11.85 12.30
CA PHE A 57 -3.13 11.06 11.51
C PHE A 57 -3.48 11.71 10.15
N LEU A 58 -3.37 13.04 10.02
CA LEU A 58 -3.57 13.74 8.74
C LEU A 58 -2.51 13.37 7.68
N LYS A 59 -1.37 12.84 8.11
CA LYS A 59 -0.36 12.22 7.23
C LYS A 59 -0.67 10.74 7.05
N ASP A 60 -1.92 10.42 6.74
CA ASP A 60 -2.31 9.09 6.31
C ASP A 60 -1.78 8.81 4.88
N LEU A 61 -2.25 7.73 4.27
CA LEU A 61 -1.75 7.29 2.97
C LEU A 61 -2.19 8.17 1.78
N VAL A 62 -3.19 9.03 1.92
CA VAL A 62 -3.83 9.72 0.79
C VAL A 62 -4.16 11.20 1.04
N SER A 63 -4.44 11.60 2.27
CA SER A 63 -4.96 12.94 2.61
C SER A 63 -4.02 14.09 2.25
N ALA A 64 -2.71 13.85 2.23
CA ALA A 64 -1.68 14.85 1.94
C ALA A 64 -1.04 14.69 0.55
N VAL A 65 -1.59 13.83 -0.30
CA VAL A 65 -1.11 13.55 -1.66
C VAL A 65 -1.86 14.42 -2.68
#